data_AF-W9ZTF6-F1
#
_entry.id   AF-W9ZTF6-F1
#
_cell.length_a   1.000
_cell.length_b   1.000
_cell.length_c   1.000
_cell.angle_alpha   90.00
_cell.angle_beta   90.00
_cell.angle_gamma   90.00
#
_symmetry.space_group_name_H-M   'P 1'
#
loop_
_entity.id
_entity.type
_entity.pdbx_description
1 polymer ?
#
loop_
_entity_poly.entity_id
_entity_poly.type
_entity_poly.pdbx_seq_one_letter_code
_entity_poly.pdbx_strand_id
1 'polypeptide(L)'
;MLSCITQDVVGEPQARCPCSTPQTWEQDLQLMHHFSTSAYLTLIDHSSLHQFWQVTVPAIAFSFDFLLHGILAFSALHLAHLRPNETDAWTILSRRHQSVAVTSFSSRLDDITNENVDPCLLYSCFVFMLETYSITTSSTAVLPRDISRSFILLQGVKGILSTAPGRWSSDGVLAPLMRRAVEPVFIPSKGFKVQIETLREMALPSEVTHIHRNALDGLLTTFEAVAASQSGYGHVWLWAITLPRAFLELVSENEPFALVILAHYATLVRCFEHDRWYIQGWSARVLAAVQDALLESWKPWLDWPVQCIQSGLDQCSSSLASSSGFGLVFVNSYAPMLIVELAHPKDRQVITSLYQTCWYLGAVASASTTFGTFAIPNDWAWRIPSYLQAAPASVQIVAIWFLPESPRFMIAKGRPEQAKAF
;
A
#
# COMPACT_ATOMS: atom_id res chain seq x y z
N MET A 1 36.22 48.00 41.83
CA MET A 1 36.42 48.43 43.22
C MET A 1 35.04 48.69 43.79
N LEU A 2 34.58 47.78 44.66
CA LEU A 2 33.53 47.95 45.68
C LEU A 2 32.17 48.60 45.32
N SER A 3 31.12 47.86 45.72
CA SER A 3 29.89 48.29 46.40
C SER A 3 28.59 48.44 45.60
N CYS A 4 27.57 47.80 46.18
CA CYS A 4 26.15 48.19 46.23
C CYS A 4 25.34 48.23 44.95
N ILE A 5 24.57 47.15 44.69
CA ILE A 5 23.14 47.29 44.36
C ILE A 5 22.36 46.16 45.05
N THR A 6 21.82 46.44 46.24
CA THR A 6 20.59 45.84 46.76
C THR A 6 19.49 46.87 46.54
N GLN A 7 18.49 46.56 45.71
CA GLN A 7 17.05 46.80 45.94
C GLN A 7 16.23 46.68 44.65
N ASP A 8 15.24 45.79 44.71
CA ASP A 8 13.87 45.89 44.21
C ASP A 8 13.60 46.80 43.01
N VAL A 9 13.37 46.18 41.86
CA VAL A 9 12.43 46.70 40.86
C VAL A 9 11.40 45.62 40.58
N VAL A 10 10.19 45.94 41.03
CA VAL A 10 8.90 45.35 40.66
C VAL A 10 8.86 45.07 39.16
N GLY A 11 8.76 43.79 38.78
CA GLY A 11 8.49 43.35 37.41
C GLY A 11 7.13 42.66 37.38
N GLU A 12 6.19 43.26 36.64
CA GLU A 12 4.85 42.72 36.34
C GLU A 12 4.90 41.26 35.88
N PRO A 13 3.86 40.45 36.16
CA PRO A 13 3.74 39.12 35.56
C PRO A 13 3.56 39.28 34.05
N GLN A 14 4.60 38.94 33.29
CA GLN A 14 4.53 38.84 31.84
C GLN A 14 3.32 37.99 31.44
N ALA A 15 2.43 38.59 30.66
CA ALA A 15 1.26 37.97 30.08
C ALA A 15 1.68 36.68 29.35
N ARG A 16 1.23 35.53 29.88
CA ARG A 16 1.38 34.24 29.21
C ARG A 16 0.58 34.27 27.91
N CYS A 17 1.21 33.87 26.80
CA CYS A 17 0.53 33.58 25.54
C CYS A 17 -0.69 32.66 25.76
N PRO A 18 -1.87 32.93 25.17
CA PRO A 18 -3.10 32.20 25.49
C PRO A 18 -3.27 30.85 24.76
N CYS A 19 -2.19 30.16 24.36
CA CYS A 19 -2.31 28.96 23.50
C CYS A 19 -1.64 27.67 24.00
N SER A 20 -1.26 27.58 25.27
CA SER A 20 -0.87 26.29 25.87
C SER A 20 -1.86 25.92 26.96
N THR A 21 -2.87 25.12 26.64
CA THR A 21 -3.64 24.41 27.67
C THR A 21 -2.64 23.60 28.51
N PRO A 22 -2.52 23.85 29.82
CA PRO A 22 -1.58 23.12 30.66
C PRO A 22 -1.94 21.64 30.61
N GLN A 23 -0.93 20.78 30.52
CA GLN A 23 -1.08 19.34 30.62
C GLN A 23 -1.72 19.02 31.97
N THR A 24 -3.03 18.79 31.98
CA THR A 24 -3.74 18.40 33.19
C THR A 24 -3.47 16.92 33.38
N TRP A 25 -2.72 16.57 34.43
CA TRP A 25 -2.54 15.20 34.91
C TRP A 25 -3.86 14.38 34.93
N GLU A 26 -4.99 15.06 35.10
CA GLU A 26 -6.35 14.52 34.98
C GLU A 26 -6.63 13.87 33.61
N GLN A 27 -6.20 14.50 32.51
CA GLN A 27 -6.32 13.94 31.15
C GLN A 27 -5.45 12.70 31.00
N ASP A 28 -4.21 12.75 31.49
CA ASP A 28 -3.29 11.60 31.41
C ASP A 28 -3.83 10.41 32.22
N LEU A 29 -4.44 10.66 33.38
CA LEU A 29 -5.14 9.63 34.16
C LEU A 29 -6.37 9.09 33.45
N GLN A 30 -7.17 9.95 32.81
CA GLN A 30 -8.34 9.53 32.04
C GLN A 30 -7.92 8.62 30.87
N LEU A 31 -6.85 8.97 30.16
CA LEU A 31 -6.30 8.18 29.06
C LEU A 31 -5.77 6.84 29.54
N MET A 32 -5.02 6.81 30.64
CA MET A 32 -4.53 5.56 31.22
C MET A 32 -5.67 4.67 31.71
N HIS A 33 -6.70 5.25 32.35
CA HIS A 33 -7.90 4.53 32.73
C HIS A 33 -8.59 3.91 31.50
N HIS A 34 -8.81 4.72 30.45
CA HIS A 34 -9.41 4.25 29.19
C HIS A 34 -8.59 3.13 28.55
N PHE A 35 -7.25 3.20 28.63
CA PHE A 35 -6.38 2.12 28.17
C PHE A 35 -6.69 0.81 28.89
N SER A 36 -6.63 0.81 30.22
CA SER A 36 -6.76 -0.39 31.05
C SER A 36 -8.19 -0.95 31.13
N THR A 37 -9.21 -0.18 30.74
CA THR A 37 -10.60 -0.64 30.75
C THR A 37 -11.15 -0.98 29.37
N SER A 38 -10.69 -0.31 28.32
CA SER A 38 -11.38 -0.33 27.03
C SER A 38 -10.45 -0.39 25.82
N ALA A 39 -9.43 0.48 25.74
CA ALA A 39 -8.60 0.55 24.53
C ALA A 39 -7.76 -0.72 24.31
N TYR A 40 -7.25 -1.32 25.39
CA TYR A 40 -6.43 -2.54 25.30
C TYR A 40 -7.18 -3.71 24.66
N LEU A 41 -8.52 -3.76 24.79
CA LEU A 41 -9.35 -4.83 24.21
C LEU A 41 -9.25 -4.86 22.68
N THR A 42 -8.96 -3.72 22.04
CA THR A 42 -8.80 -3.63 20.58
C THR A 42 -7.47 -4.17 20.07
N LEU A 43 -6.52 -4.44 20.98
CA LEU A 43 -5.18 -4.99 20.70
C LEU A 43 -5.11 -6.52 20.89
N ILE A 44 -6.22 -7.15 21.27
CA ILE A 44 -6.28 -8.57 21.62
C ILE A 44 -6.68 -9.39 20.40
N ASP A 45 -5.80 -10.30 20.01
CA ASP A 45 -6.06 -11.27 18.94
C ASP A 45 -6.50 -12.63 19.50
N HIS A 46 -6.12 -12.91 20.76
CA HIS A 46 -6.40 -14.17 21.45
C HIS A 46 -6.44 -13.93 22.97
N SER A 47 -7.28 -14.71 23.66
CA SER A 47 -7.61 -14.49 25.08
C SER A 47 -6.41 -14.48 26.03
N SER A 48 -5.28 -15.10 25.68
CA SER A 48 -4.08 -15.06 26.52
C SER A 48 -3.38 -13.69 26.56
N LEU A 49 -3.74 -12.75 25.67
CA LEU A 49 -3.17 -11.40 25.64
C LEU A 49 -3.84 -10.40 26.60
N HIS A 50 -4.97 -10.75 27.25
CA HIS A 50 -5.64 -9.85 28.19
C HIS A 50 -4.68 -9.37 29.30
N GLN A 51 -4.04 -10.30 30.02
CA GLN A 51 -3.12 -9.94 31.10
C GLN A 51 -1.91 -9.16 30.58
N PHE A 52 -1.42 -9.53 29.39
CA PHE A 52 -0.26 -8.90 28.78
C PHE A 52 -0.53 -7.42 28.47
N TRP A 53 -1.60 -7.10 27.74
CA TRP A 53 -1.91 -5.72 27.37
C TRP A 53 -2.49 -4.91 28.54
N GLN A 54 -3.28 -5.51 29.41
CA GLN A 54 -3.94 -4.79 30.51
C GLN A 54 -3.01 -4.47 31.67
N VAL A 55 -2.06 -5.36 31.97
CA VAL A 55 -1.25 -5.28 33.20
C VAL A 55 0.24 -5.20 32.88
N THR A 56 0.78 -6.14 32.11
CA THR A 56 2.22 -6.23 31.87
C THR A 56 2.76 -5.01 31.12
N VAL A 57 2.12 -4.60 30.02
CA VAL A 57 2.57 -3.47 29.21
C VAL A 57 2.52 -2.14 29.98
N PRO A 58 1.43 -1.77 30.68
CA PRO A 58 1.43 -0.62 31.57
C PRO A 58 2.50 -0.67 32.68
N ALA A 59 2.73 -1.84 33.29
CA ALA A 59 3.76 -2.01 34.31
C ALA A 59 5.17 -1.70 33.77
N ILE A 60 5.46 -2.14 32.54
CA ILE A 60 6.72 -1.79 31.84
C ILE A 60 6.74 -0.29 31.54
N ALA A 61 5.63 0.27 31.07
CA ALA A 61 5.55 1.68 30.67
C ALA A 61 5.90 2.66 31.79
N PHE A 62 5.62 2.33 33.06
CA PHE A 62 6.03 3.16 34.19
C PHE A 62 7.55 3.31 34.37
N SER A 63 8.35 2.41 33.79
CA SER A 63 9.83 2.50 33.77
C SER A 63 10.37 3.17 32.50
N PHE A 64 9.53 3.44 31.51
CA PHE A 64 9.93 3.91 30.19
C PHE A 64 8.96 4.99 29.66
N ASP A 65 9.29 6.26 29.86
CA ASP A 65 8.44 7.43 29.53
C ASP A 65 7.91 7.41 28.09
N PHE A 66 8.72 7.00 27.11
CA PHE A 66 8.29 6.96 25.71
C PHE A 66 7.18 5.91 25.49
N LEU A 67 7.24 4.77 26.18
CA LEU A 67 6.21 3.73 26.09
C LEU A 67 4.93 4.20 26.79
N LEU A 68 5.05 4.87 27.93
CA LEU A 68 3.90 5.47 28.62
C LEU A 68 3.19 6.49 27.72
N HIS A 69 3.94 7.41 27.11
CA HIS A 69 3.37 8.35 26.15
C HIS A 69 2.80 7.65 24.91
N GLY A 70 3.36 6.53 24.46
CA GLY A 70 2.76 5.69 23.41
C GLY A 70 1.38 5.16 23.78
N ILE A 71 1.22 4.64 25.00
CA ILE A 71 -0.07 4.17 25.54
C ILE A 71 -1.09 5.32 25.61
N LEU A 72 -0.68 6.48 26.11
CA LEU A 72 -1.54 7.66 26.21
C LEU A 72 -1.93 8.17 24.82
N ALA A 73 -1.00 8.22 23.87
CA ALA A 73 -1.26 8.62 22.49
C ALA A 73 -2.26 7.69 21.81
N PHE A 74 -2.09 6.37 21.97
CA PHE A 74 -3.02 5.37 21.44
C PHE A 74 -4.42 5.52 22.05
N SER A 75 -4.50 5.73 23.37
CA SER A 75 -5.77 5.88 24.08
C SER A 75 -6.53 7.14 23.65
N ALA A 76 -5.80 8.25 23.46
CA ALA A 76 -6.37 9.49 22.94
C ALA A 76 -6.91 9.26 21.53
N LEU A 77 -6.17 8.56 20.68
CA LEU A 77 -6.60 8.27 19.32
C LEU A 77 -7.83 7.35 19.25
N HIS A 78 -7.88 6.35 20.14
CA HIS A 78 -9.06 5.49 20.26
C HIS A 78 -10.29 6.29 20.72
N LEU A 79 -10.14 7.25 21.64
CA LEU A 79 -11.22 8.18 21.99
C LEU A 79 -11.63 9.07 20.82
N ALA A 80 -10.68 9.53 20.01
CA ALA A 80 -10.96 10.31 18.80
C ALA A 80 -11.84 9.54 17.81
N HIS A 81 -11.63 8.23 17.68
CA HIS A 81 -12.45 7.33 16.88
C HIS A 81 -13.85 7.11 17.48
N LEU A 82 -13.93 6.86 18.79
CA LEU A 82 -15.21 6.63 19.47
C LEU A 82 -16.08 7.89 19.60
N ARG A 83 -15.47 9.09 19.53
CA ARG A 83 -16.14 10.38 19.71
C ARG A 83 -15.91 11.30 18.50
N PRO A 84 -16.65 11.10 17.40
CA PRO A 84 -16.51 11.90 16.18
C PRO A 84 -16.64 13.43 16.38
N ASN A 85 -17.41 13.86 17.38
CA ASN A 85 -17.62 15.27 17.68
C ASN A 85 -16.40 15.95 18.34
N GLU A 86 -15.47 15.18 18.90
CA GLU A 86 -14.30 15.66 19.63
C GLU A 86 -12.98 15.20 18.99
N THR A 87 -13.03 14.65 17.76
CA THR A 87 -11.90 14.00 17.09
C THR A 87 -10.66 14.89 17.02
N ASP A 88 -10.81 16.18 16.69
CA ASP A 88 -9.69 17.11 16.57
C ASP A 88 -8.94 17.28 17.90
N ALA A 89 -9.66 17.47 19.00
CA ALA A 89 -9.07 17.66 20.33
C ALA A 89 -8.27 16.42 20.76
N TRP A 90 -8.84 15.23 20.60
CA TRP A 90 -8.18 13.97 20.95
C TRP A 90 -7.01 13.63 20.01
N THR A 91 -7.12 13.96 18.72
CA THR A 91 -6.04 13.76 17.74
C THR A 91 -4.86 14.69 18.01
N ILE A 92 -5.12 15.95 18.42
CA ILE A 92 -4.07 16.88 18.85
C ILE A 92 -3.37 16.35 20.10
N LEU A 93 -4.14 15.85 21.08
CA LEU A 93 -3.60 15.28 22.31
C LEU A 93 -2.73 14.04 22.03
N SER A 94 -3.20 13.16 21.14
CA SER A 94 -2.44 11.99 20.68
C SER A 94 -1.10 12.39 20.05
N ARG A 95 -1.13 13.32 19.09
CA ARG A 95 0.09 13.85 18.44
C ARG A 95 1.06 14.52 19.40
N ARG A 96 0.54 15.21 20.42
CA ARG A 96 1.37 15.81 21.48
C ARG A 96 2.16 14.74 22.24
N HIS A 97 1.50 13.68 22.72
CA HIS A 97 2.19 12.59 23.39
C HIS A 97 3.18 11.87 22.46
N GLN A 98 2.83 11.67 21.19
CA GLN A 98 3.73 11.11 20.19
C GLN A 98 5.01 11.96 20.03
N SER A 99 4.88 13.29 19.95
CA SER A 99 6.04 14.19 19.82
C SER A 99 6.99 14.11 21.02
N VAL A 100 6.46 14.00 22.24
CA VAL A 100 7.27 13.82 23.46
C VAL A 100 7.94 12.44 23.44
N ALA A 101 7.18 11.39 23.12
CA ALA A 101 7.67 10.02 23.09
C ALA A 101 8.79 9.82 22.07
N VAL A 102 8.65 10.36 20.85
CA VAL A 102 9.66 10.26 19.79
C VAL A 102 10.99 10.86 20.22
N THR A 103 10.99 12.00 20.92
CA THR A 103 12.22 12.65 21.39
C THR A 103 13.00 11.77 22.37
N SER A 104 12.29 11.13 23.31
CA SER A 104 12.90 10.20 24.27
C SER A 104 13.30 8.88 23.60
N PHE A 105 12.46 8.36 22.71
CA PHE A 105 12.70 7.11 21.98
C PHE A 105 13.92 7.21 21.04
N SER A 106 14.05 8.30 20.27
CA SER A 106 15.16 8.47 19.33
C SER A 106 16.51 8.45 20.02
N SER A 107 16.61 9.03 21.22
CA SER A 107 17.85 9.01 22.01
C SER A 107 18.26 7.61 22.49
N ARG A 108 17.32 6.65 22.52
CA ARG A 108 17.55 5.26 22.96
C ARG A 108 17.80 4.30 21.80
N LEU A 109 17.55 4.70 20.56
CA LEU A 109 17.81 3.86 19.38
C LEU A 109 19.30 3.66 19.13
N ASP A 110 20.14 4.58 19.59
CA ASP A 110 21.60 4.48 19.44
C ASP A 110 22.23 3.49 20.43
N ASP A 111 21.51 3.09 21.49
CA ASP A 111 21.98 2.18 22.55
C ASP A 111 20.89 1.14 22.92
N ILE A 112 20.58 0.25 21.97
CA ILE A 112 19.63 -0.84 22.21
C ILE A 112 20.30 -1.94 23.04
N THR A 113 19.80 -2.14 24.26
CA THR A 113 20.26 -3.13 25.23
C THR A 113 19.21 -4.21 25.47
N ASN A 114 19.59 -5.26 26.19
CA ASN A 114 18.66 -6.31 26.60
C ASN A 114 17.54 -5.84 27.54
N GLU A 115 17.66 -4.65 28.15
CA GLU A 115 16.66 -4.10 29.06
C GLU A 115 15.62 -3.22 28.35
N ASN A 116 16.03 -2.52 27.28
CA ASN A 116 15.18 -1.55 26.58
C ASN A 116 14.60 -2.06 25.25
N VAL A 117 15.05 -3.21 24.75
CA VAL A 117 14.62 -3.73 23.44
C VAL A 117 13.11 -4.06 23.39
N ASP A 118 12.57 -4.64 24.46
CA ASP A 118 11.14 -5.00 24.55
C ASP A 118 10.24 -3.74 24.55
N PRO A 119 10.46 -2.71 25.40
CA PRO A 119 9.66 -1.49 25.35
C PRO A 119 9.87 -0.70 24.04
N CYS A 120 11.07 -0.73 23.44
CA CYS A 120 11.30 -0.11 22.12
C CYS A 120 10.44 -0.76 21.02
N LEU A 121 10.34 -2.09 21.01
CA LEU A 121 9.50 -2.81 20.06
C LEU A 121 8.02 -2.49 20.29
N LEU A 122 7.55 -2.51 21.55
CA LEU A 122 6.17 -2.16 21.91
C LEU A 122 5.80 -0.73 21.49
N TYR A 123 6.67 0.24 21.75
CA TYR A 123 6.44 1.61 21.33
C TYR A 123 6.39 1.73 19.80
N SER A 124 7.24 0.99 19.09
CA SER A 124 7.21 0.97 17.62
C SER A 124 5.89 0.41 17.07
N CYS A 125 5.27 -0.56 17.73
CA CYS A 125 3.92 -1.03 17.40
C CYS A 125 2.86 0.07 17.61
N PHE A 126 2.97 0.87 18.67
CA PHE A 126 2.10 2.03 18.86
C PHE A 126 2.30 3.08 17.77
N VAL A 127 3.55 3.44 17.44
CA VAL A 127 3.85 4.36 16.34
C VAL A 127 3.20 3.87 15.04
N PHE A 128 3.35 2.59 14.70
CA PHE A 128 2.70 2.00 13.53
C PHE A 128 1.18 2.22 13.49
N MET A 129 0.48 1.94 14.61
CA MET A 129 -0.97 2.11 14.70
C MET A 129 -1.39 3.58 14.58
N LEU A 130 -0.62 4.50 15.18
CA LEU A 130 -0.88 5.94 15.09
C LEU A 130 -0.68 6.45 13.65
N GLU A 131 0.41 6.06 12.99
CA GLU A 131 0.74 6.48 11.63
C GLU A 131 -0.27 5.97 10.59
N THR A 132 -0.71 4.71 10.72
CA THR A 132 -1.73 4.14 9.84
C THR A 132 -3.07 4.84 9.99
N TYR A 133 -3.49 5.17 11.21
CA TYR A 133 -4.72 5.94 11.44
C TYR A 133 -4.61 7.40 10.96
N SER A 134 -3.43 8.01 11.03
CA SER A 134 -3.24 9.36 10.48
C SER A 134 -3.52 9.40 8.98
N ILE A 135 -3.22 8.33 8.24
CA ILE A 135 -3.53 8.21 6.81
C ILE A 135 -5.06 8.12 6.58
N THR A 136 -5.80 7.42 7.44
CA THR A 136 -7.25 7.23 7.27
C THR A 136 -8.05 8.49 7.58
N THR A 137 -7.62 9.26 8.58
CA THR A 137 -8.37 10.40 9.13
C THR A 137 -7.82 11.77 8.74
N SER A 138 -6.71 11.82 7.99
CA SER A 138 -6.15 13.08 7.49
C SER A 138 -7.22 13.94 6.80
N SER A 139 -7.39 15.17 7.30
CA SER A 139 -8.26 16.19 6.71
C SER A 139 -7.69 16.70 5.38
N THR A 140 -6.37 16.62 5.20
CA THR A 140 -5.70 16.95 3.94
C THR A 140 -5.60 15.73 3.03
N ALA A 141 -5.52 15.98 1.72
CA ALA A 141 -5.23 14.92 0.75
C ALA A 141 -3.92 14.20 1.11
N VAL A 142 -3.98 12.87 1.16
CA VAL A 142 -2.81 12.03 1.38
C VAL A 142 -2.06 11.93 0.06
N LEU A 143 -0.73 12.07 0.10
CA LEU A 143 0.10 11.95 -1.09
C LEU A 143 0.94 10.65 -1.03
N PRO A 144 1.36 10.09 -2.19
CA PRO A 144 2.20 8.89 -2.22
C PRO A 144 3.46 8.99 -1.35
N ARG A 145 4.10 10.16 -1.30
CA ARG A 145 5.26 10.42 -0.42
C ARG A 145 4.97 10.26 1.08
N ASP A 146 3.74 10.53 1.51
CA ASP A 146 3.37 10.43 2.93
C ASP A 146 3.23 8.95 3.32
N ILE A 147 2.72 8.12 2.38
CA ILE A 147 2.68 6.67 2.50
C ILE A 147 4.10 6.08 2.54
N SER A 148 4.99 6.53 1.64
CA SER A 148 6.41 6.12 1.66
C SER A 148 7.09 6.45 2.99
N ARG A 149 6.85 7.64 3.54
CA ARG A 149 7.39 8.03 4.86
C ARG A 149 6.87 7.13 5.98
N SER A 150 5.58 6.80 5.97
CA SER A 150 4.99 5.84 6.92
C SER A 150 5.67 4.47 6.83
N PHE A 151 5.96 3.99 5.61
CA PHE A 151 6.68 2.73 5.42
C PHE A 151 8.15 2.81 5.90
N ILE A 152 8.84 3.93 5.71
CA ILE A 152 10.19 4.12 6.24
C ILE A 152 10.20 4.04 7.77
N LEU A 153 9.21 4.64 8.43
CA LEU A 153 9.07 4.55 9.89
C LEU A 153 8.85 3.09 10.32
N LEU A 154 8.01 2.36 9.59
CA LEU A 154 7.80 0.93 9.82
C LEU A 154 9.07 0.08 9.68
N GLN A 155 9.95 0.45 8.74
CA GLN A 155 11.22 -0.26 8.55
C GLN A 155 12.17 -0.12 9.74
N GLY A 156 12.01 0.88 10.60
CA GLY A 156 12.73 0.98 11.86
C GLY A 156 12.52 -0.23 12.78
N VAL A 157 11.32 -0.82 12.75
CA VAL A 157 10.97 -2.04 13.50
C VAL A 157 11.88 -3.21 13.13
N LYS A 158 12.24 -3.33 11.85
CA LYS A 158 13.13 -4.40 11.36
C LYS A 158 14.51 -4.33 12.01
N GLY A 159 15.05 -3.12 12.19
CA GLY A 159 16.32 -2.90 12.89
C GLY A 159 16.27 -3.41 14.33
N ILE A 160 15.22 -3.05 15.06
CA ILE A 160 15.00 -3.48 16.45
C ILE A 160 14.88 -5.01 16.53
N LEU A 161 14.07 -5.62 15.66
CA LEU A 161 13.90 -7.08 15.61
C LEU A 161 15.21 -7.81 15.31
N SER A 162 16.06 -7.24 14.46
CA SER A 162 17.36 -7.83 14.10
C SER A 162 18.41 -7.74 15.20
N THR A 163 18.21 -6.92 16.23
CA THR A 163 19.17 -6.70 17.31
C THR A 163 19.22 -7.88 18.30
N ALA A 164 18.13 -8.64 18.44
CA ALA A 164 18.03 -9.77 19.38
C ALA A 164 17.38 -11.02 18.73
N PRO A 165 18.02 -11.65 17.72
CA PRO A 165 17.46 -12.82 17.06
C PRO A 165 17.27 -13.98 18.06
N GLY A 166 16.07 -14.56 18.09
CA GLY A 166 15.72 -15.69 18.97
C GLY A 166 15.02 -15.31 20.28
N ARG A 167 15.24 -14.09 20.82
CA ARG A 167 14.55 -13.58 22.03
C ARG A 167 13.03 -13.58 21.89
N TRP A 168 12.57 -13.39 20.66
CA TRP A 168 11.15 -13.28 20.30
C TRP A 168 10.39 -14.62 20.36
N SER A 169 11.08 -15.76 20.26
CA SER A 169 10.44 -17.05 19.98
C SER A 169 10.16 -17.94 21.20
N SER A 170 10.85 -17.74 22.34
CA SER A 170 10.69 -18.65 23.50
C SER A 170 10.75 -17.99 24.88
N ASP A 171 11.60 -16.98 25.11
CA ASP A 171 11.95 -16.55 26.48
C ASP A 171 11.70 -15.06 26.79
N GLY A 172 11.26 -14.26 25.82
CA GLY A 172 11.04 -12.82 25.97
C GLY A 172 9.65 -12.44 26.50
N VAL A 173 9.54 -11.26 27.12
CA VAL A 173 8.27 -10.64 27.56
C VAL A 173 7.26 -10.53 26.42
N LEU A 174 7.74 -10.39 25.17
CA LEU A 174 6.94 -10.28 23.96
C LEU A 174 6.61 -11.63 23.30
N ALA A 175 7.07 -12.76 23.86
CA ALA A 175 6.75 -14.08 23.35
C ALA A 175 5.23 -14.33 23.18
N PRO A 176 4.33 -13.84 24.06
CA PRO A 176 2.89 -13.98 23.86
C PRO A 176 2.36 -13.32 22.57
N LEU A 177 2.96 -12.20 22.14
CA LEU A 177 2.61 -11.53 20.87
C LEU A 177 3.11 -12.32 19.66
N MET A 178 4.22 -13.05 19.83
CA MET A 178 4.84 -13.84 18.76
C MET A 178 4.22 -15.24 18.63
N ARG A 179 3.42 -15.68 19.62
CA ARG A 179 2.68 -16.93 19.54
C ARG A 179 1.55 -16.80 18.51
N ARG A 180 1.62 -17.67 17.49
CA ARG A 180 0.73 -17.74 16.33
C ARG A 180 -0.75 -17.60 16.68
N ALA A 181 -1.43 -16.67 16.02
CA ALA A 181 -2.89 -16.68 15.92
C ALA A 181 -3.33 -17.98 15.22
N VAL A 182 -4.31 -18.66 15.82
CA VAL A 182 -4.77 -20.01 15.39
C VAL A 182 -5.86 -19.92 14.33
N GLU A 183 -6.43 -18.73 14.08
CA GLU A 183 -7.54 -18.59 13.15
C GLU A 183 -7.07 -18.26 11.74
N PRO A 184 -7.29 -19.16 10.75
CA PRO A 184 -6.91 -18.90 9.38
C PRO A 184 -7.75 -17.76 8.82
N VAL A 185 -7.10 -16.65 8.44
CA VAL A 185 -7.75 -15.63 7.62
C VAL A 185 -7.88 -16.19 6.22
N PHE A 186 -9.11 -16.46 5.77
CA PHE A 186 -9.37 -16.91 4.41
C PHE A 186 -9.03 -15.78 3.44
N ILE A 187 -7.94 -15.91 2.68
CA ILE A 187 -7.58 -14.97 1.62
C ILE A 187 -7.78 -15.66 0.26
N PRO A 188 -8.66 -15.14 -0.61
CA PRO A 188 -9.04 -15.81 -1.85
C PRO A 188 -7.88 -15.80 -2.84
N SER A 189 -7.45 -16.99 -3.27
CA SER A 189 -6.05 -17.20 -3.66
C SER A 189 -5.69 -17.03 -5.15
N LYS A 190 -6.66 -17.01 -6.07
CA LYS A 190 -6.36 -17.15 -7.51
C LYS A 190 -6.24 -15.83 -8.27
N GLY A 191 -7.15 -14.87 -8.04
CA GLY A 191 -7.17 -13.61 -8.80
C GLY A 191 -5.93 -12.75 -8.55
N PHE A 192 -5.55 -12.60 -7.29
CA PHE A 192 -4.41 -11.76 -6.89
C PHE A 192 -3.09 -12.25 -7.50
N LYS A 193 -2.75 -13.54 -7.36
CA LYS A 193 -1.50 -14.09 -7.90
C LYS A 193 -1.38 -13.88 -9.41
N VAL A 194 -2.44 -14.19 -10.16
CA VAL A 194 -2.48 -13.98 -11.61
C VAL A 194 -2.24 -12.52 -11.96
N GLN A 195 -2.86 -11.59 -11.23
CA GLN A 195 -2.71 -10.17 -11.48
C GLN A 195 -1.27 -9.68 -11.25
N ILE A 196 -0.64 -10.11 -10.15
CA ILE A 196 0.76 -9.73 -9.85
C ILE A 196 1.75 -10.33 -10.84
N GLU A 197 1.55 -11.58 -11.28
CA GLU A 197 2.37 -12.19 -12.33
C GLU A 197 2.19 -11.47 -13.68
N THR A 198 0.96 -11.06 -14.01
CA THR A 198 0.73 -10.25 -15.22
C THR A 198 1.52 -8.92 -15.13
N LEU A 199 1.47 -8.21 -14.00
CA LEU A 199 2.30 -7.01 -13.78
C LEU A 199 3.79 -7.29 -13.98
N ARG A 200 4.27 -8.43 -13.48
CA ARG A 200 5.67 -8.84 -13.59
C ARG A 200 6.13 -9.04 -15.03
N GLU A 201 5.30 -9.65 -15.86
CA GLU A 201 5.56 -9.84 -17.29
C GLU A 201 5.51 -8.53 -18.09
N MET A 202 4.64 -7.61 -17.66
CA MET A 202 4.43 -6.32 -18.32
C MET A 202 5.50 -5.26 -18.03
N ALA A 203 6.31 -5.47 -16.98
CA ALA A 203 7.36 -4.54 -16.61
C ALA A 203 8.43 -4.44 -17.73
N LEU A 204 8.38 -3.34 -18.50
CA LEU A 204 9.32 -3.05 -19.59
C LEU A 204 10.76 -3.04 -19.07
N PRO A 205 11.75 -3.52 -19.83
CA PRO A 205 13.16 -3.44 -19.44
C PRO A 205 13.63 -1.99 -19.34
N SER A 206 13.98 -1.58 -18.13
CA SER A 206 14.50 -0.27 -17.77
C SER A 206 15.51 -0.44 -16.62
N GLU A 207 16.24 0.63 -16.27
CA GLU A 207 17.20 0.61 -15.16
C GLU A 207 16.54 0.25 -13.83
N VAL A 208 15.29 0.66 -13.62
CA VAL A 208 14.53 0.46 -12.38
C VAL A 208 13.69 -0.82 -12.35
N THR A 209 13.60 -1.57 -13.45
CA THR A 209 12.75 -2.78 -13.56
C THR A 209 13.09 -3.85 -12.53
N HIS A 210 14.36 -3.96 -12.14
CA HIS A 210 14.78 -4.90 -11.09
C HIS A 210 14.20 -4.53 -9.72
N ILE A 211 14.02 -3.24 -9.44
CA ILE A 211 13.41 -2.72 -8.21
C ILE A 211 11.93 -3.08 -8.17
N HIS A 212 11.22 -2.89 -9.29
CA HIS A 212 9.80 -3.25 -9.41
C HIS A 212 9.57 -4.76 -9.28
N ARG A 213 10.42 -5.58 -9.92
CA ARG A 213 10.33 -7.04 -9.80
C ARG A 213 10.53 -7.51 -8.36
N ASN A 214 11.51 -6.96 -7.65
CA ASN A 214 11.72 -7.27 -6.24
C ASN A 214 10.51 -6.88 -5.38
N ALA A 215 9.89 -5.72 -5.64
CA ALA A 215 8.66 -5.31 -4.95
C ALA A 215 7.48 -6.27 -5.23
N LEU A 216 7.31 -6.72 -6.49
CA LEU A 216 6.29 -7.69 -6.88
C LEU A 216 6.53 -9.08 -6.23
N ASP A 217 7.78 -9.56 -6.24
CA ASP A 217 8.17 -10.83 -5.62
C ASP A 217 7.92 -10.80 -4.09
N GLY A 218 8.25 -9.67 -3.44
CA GLY A 218 7.94 -9.44 -2.03
C GLY A 218 6.44 -9.39 -1.75
N LEU A 219 5.64 -8.87 -2.69
CA LEU A 219 4.18 -8.80 -2.56
C LEU A 219 3.54 -10.20 -2.65
N LEU A 220 4.02 -11.04 -3.56
CA LEU A 220 3.63 -12.46 -3.64
C LEU A 220 4.01 -13.23 -2.37
N THR A 221 5.23 -13.02 -1.87
CA THR A 221 5.69 -13.63 -0.61
C THR A 221 4.79 -13.22 0.56
N THR A 222 4.43 -11.94 0.62
CA THR A 222 3.52 -11.41 1.64
C THR A 222 2.15 -12.05 1.52
N PHE A 223 1.57 -12.08 0.31
CA PHE A 223 0.30 -12.75 0.04
C PHE A 223 0.28 -14.20 0.51
N GLU A 224 1.32 -14.97 0.21
CA GLU A 224 1.44 -16.37 0.65
C GLU A 224 1.53 -16.49 2.17
N ALA A 225 2.29 -15.61 2.82
CA ALA A 225 2.37 -15.57 4.27
C ALA A 225 1.02 -15.27 4.92
N VAL A 226 0.23 -14.38 4.31
CA VAL A 226 -1.09 -14.03 4.85
C VAL A 226 -2.16 -15.09 4.52
N ALA A 227 -2.02 -15.81 3.40
CA ALA A 227 -2.93 -16.90 3.02
C ALA A 227 -2.66 -18.22 3.77
N ALA A 228 -1.55 -18.33 4.50
CA ALA A 228 -1.20 -19.52 5.27
C ALA A 228 -2.15 -19.72 6.46
N SER A 229 -2.42 -20.98 6.84
CA SER A 229 -3.40 -21.34 7.89
C SER A 229 -3.05 -20.89 9.32
N GLN A 230 -1.92 -20.19 9.51
CA GLN A 230 -1.43 -19.69 10.79
C GLN A 230 -1.00 -18.21 10.66
N SER A 231 -1.72 -17.47 9.83
CA SER A 231 -1.43 -16.06 9.55
C SER A 231 -2.09 -15.14 10.58
N GLY A 232 -1.33 -14.16 11.03
CA GLY A 232 -1.84 -13.02 11.79
C GLY A 232 -1.85 -11.77 10.92
N TYR A 233 -2.70 -10.78 11.25
CA TYR A 233 -2.83 -9.53 10.47
C TYR A 233 -1.48 -8.81 10.27
N GLY A 234 -0.54 -8.91 11.22
CA GLY A 234 0.78 -8.30 11.10
C GLY A 234 1.57 -8.74 9.86
N HIS A 235 1.27 -9.91 9.28
CA HIS A 235 1.94 -10.40 8.07
C HIS A 235 1.66 -9.51 6.85
N VAL A 236 0.51 -8.83 6.78
CA VAL A 236 0.22 -7.93 5.64
C VAL A 236 1.22 -6.77 5.56
N TRP A 237 1.83 -6.40 6.67
CA TRP A 237 2.82 -5.32 6.74
C TRP A 237 4.24 -5.78 6.45
N LEU A 238 4.48 -7.09 6.26
CA LEU A 238 5.80 -7.63 5.91
C LEU A 238 6.33 -7.00 4.62
N TRP A 239 5.46 -6.75 3.64
CA TRP A 239 5.83 -6.07 2.40
C TRP A 239 6.43 -4.69 2.69
N ALA A 240 5.70 -3.81 3.37
CA ALA A 240 6.15 -2.47 3.73
C ALA A 240 7.48 -2.48 4.52
N ILE A 241 7.64 -3.44 5.44
CA ILE A 241 8.83 -3.59 6.28
C ILE A 241 10.06 -4.12 5.51
N THR A 242 9.84 -4.88 4.42
CA THR A 242 10.92 -5.54 3.68
C THR A 242 11.29 -4.84 2.37
N LEU A 243 10.46 -3.91 1.88
CA LEU A 243 10.69 -3.15 0.67
C LEU A 243 12.05 -2.42 0.65
N PRO A 244 12.79 -2.44 -0.47
CA PRO A 244 13.98 -1.61 -0.63
C PRO A 244 13.66 -0.11 -0.57
N ARG A 245 14.55 0.70 0.02
CA ARG A 245 14.39 2.17 0.07
C ARG A 245 14.24 2.79 -1.32
N ALA A 246 14.97 2.27 -2.30
CA ALA A 246 14.88 2.70 -3.69
C ALA A 246 13.45 2.58 -4.27
N PHE A 247 12.67 1.58 -3.87
CA PHE A 247 11.26 1.49 -4.30
C PHE A 247 10.39 2.57 -3.65
N LEU A 248 10.63 2.90 -2.38
CA LEU A 248 9.90 3.96 -1.67
C LEU A 248 10.22 5.35 -2.22
N GLU A 249 11.44 5.55 -2.73
CA GLU A 249 11.85 6.73 -3.49
C GLU A 249 11.02 6.85 -4.78
N LEU A 250 10.90 5.78 -5.57
CA LEU A 250 10.05 5.76 -6.78
C LEU A 250 8.59 6.11 -6.46
N VAL A 251 8.02 5.58 -5.38
CA VAL A 251 6.68 5.94 -4.92
C VAL A 251 6.59 7.43 -4.54
N SER A 252 7.63 7.97 -3.88
CA SER A 252 7.68 9.38 -3.48
C SER A 252 7.81 10.33 -4.67
N GLU A 253 8.44 9.87 -5.75
CA GLU A 253 8.62 10.57 -7.02
C GLU A 253 7.41 10.41 -7.97
N ASN A 254 6.35 9.73 -7.52
CA ASN A 254 5.16 9.40 -8.32
C ASN A 254 5.48 8.58 -9.58
N GLU A 255 6.46 7.69 -9.51
CA GLU A 255 6.76 6.79 -10.63
C GLU A 255 5.53 5.91 -10.91
N PRO A 256 4.98 5.92 -12.14
CA PRO A 256 3.66 5.35 -12.38
C PRO A 256 3.53 3.86 -12.06
N PHE A 257 4.54 3.05 -12.40
CA PHE A 257 4.46 1.60 -12.20
C PHE A 257 4.56 1.24 -10.71
N ALA A 258 5.39 1.94 -9.93
CA ALA A 258 5.48 1.80 -8.48
C ALA A 258 4.15 2.15 -7.79
N LEU A 259 3.45 3.19 -8.27
CA LEU A 259 2.11 3.55 -7.76
C LEU A 259 1.07 2.47 -8.08
N VAL A 260 1.12 1.85 -9.27
CA VAL A 260 0.25 0.71 -9.61
C VAL A 260 0.51 -0.47 -8.66
N ILE A 261 1.77 -0.80 -8.37
CA ILE A 261 2.12 -1.85 -7.41
C ILE A 261 1.58 -1.51 -6.01
N LEU A 262 1.71 -0.26 -5.58
CA LEU A 262 1.19 0.20 -4.29
C LEU A 262 -0.34 0.07 -4.21
N ALA A 263 -1.07 0.37 -5.28
CA ALA A 263 -2.52 0.16 -5.33
C ALA A 263 -2.89 -1.33 -5.20
N HIS A 264 -2.13 -2.23 -5.82
CA HIS A 264 -2.34 -3.67 -5.67
C HIS A 264 -2.04 -4.14 -4.23
N TYR A 265 -1.00 -3.60 -3.58
CA TYR A 265 -0.75 -3.85 -2.16
C TYR A 265 -1.93 -3.42 -1.27
N ALA A 266 -2.53 -2.26 -1.55
CA ALA A 266 -3.68 -1.76 -0.82
C ALA A 266 -4.88 -2.73 -0.85
N THR A 267 -5.06 -3.49 -1.93
CA THR A 267 -6.10 -4.53 -2.00
C THR A 267 -5.88 -5.67 -1.00
N LEU A 268 -4.63 -5.96 -0.63
CA LEU A 268 -4.31 -6.98 0.36
C LEU A 268 -4.59 -6.48 1.78
N VAL A 269 -4.29 -5.20 2.06
CA VAL A 269 -4.61 -4.56 3.35
C VAL A 269 -6.12 -4.49 3.57
N ARG A 270 -6.89 -4.24 2.50
CA ARG A 270 -8.37 -4.19 2.53
C ARG A 270 -9.01 -5.39 3.22
N CYS A 271 -8.41 -6.58 3.14
CA CYS A 271 -8.90 -7.80 3.78
C CYS A 271 -8.94 -7.73 5.32
N PHE A 272 -8.13 -6.86 5.92
CA PHE A 272 -7.95 -6.76 7.37
C PHE A 272 -8.62 -5.54 7.99
N GLU A 273 -9.16 -4.63 7.17
CA GLU A 273 -9.69 -3.35 7.64
C GLU A 273 -10.97 -3.48 8.46
N HIS A 274 -11.77 -4.51 8.22
CA HIS A 274 -13.06 -4.67 8.90
C HIS A 274 -12.91 -4.94 10.40
N ASP A 275 -11.83 -5.61 10.80
CA ASP A 275 -11.63 -6.03 12.19
C ASP A 275 -10.84 -4.99 13.01
N ARG A 276 -10.31 -3.94 12.36
CA ARG A 276 -9.36 -3.01 12.97
C ARG A 276 -9.70 -1.55 12.67
N TRP A 277 -10.18 -0.86 13.70
CA TRP A 277 -10.58 0.54 13.63
C TRP A 277 -9.47 1.48 13.12
N TYR A 278 -8.20 1.21 13.46
CA TYR A 278 -7.10 2.12 13.16
C TYR A 278 -6.63 2.09 11.68
N ILE A 279 -6.99 1.05 10.93
CA ILE A 279 -6.71 0.92 9.48
C ILE A 279 -7.97 0.99 8.62
N GLN A 280 -9.13 1.23 9.23
CA GLN A 280 -10.39 1.26 8.49
C GLN A 280 -10.37 2.36 7.42
N GLY A 281 -10.56 1.99 6.14
CA GLY A 281 -10.53 2.92 5.01
C GLY A 281 -9.13 3.31 4.54
N TRP A 282 -8.08 2.66 5.05
CA TRP A 282 -6.70 2.93 4.65
C TRP A 282 -6.46 2.67 3.16
N SER A 283 -6.91 1.51 2.66
CA SER A 283 -6.78 1.12 1.26
C SER A 283 -7.49 2.08 0.31
N ALA A 284 -8.67 2.57 0.69
CA ALA A 284 -9.42 3.57 -0.09
C ALA A 284 -8.67 4.91 -0.16
N ARG A 285 -8.07 5.36 0.95
CA ARG A 285 -7.25 6.60 0.98
C ARG A 285 -5.98 6.46 0.14
N VAL A 286 -5.31 5.31 0.21
CA VAL A 286 -4.12 5.01 -0.60
C VAL A 286 -4.46 4.96 -2.08
N LEU A 287 -5.57 4.30 -2.43
CA LEU A 287 -6.04 4.23 -3.81
C LEU A 287 -6.38 5.62 -4.37
N ALA A 288 -7.05 6.47 -3.58
CA ALA A 288 -7.33 7.85 -3.98
C ALA A 288 -6.03 8.64 -4.21
N ALA A 289 -5.06 8.53 -3.31
CA ALA A 289 -3.75 9.18 -3.45
C ALA A 289 -3.01 8.73 -4.73
N VAL A 290 -3.10 7.44 -5.07
CA VAL A 290 -2.54 6.88 -6.31
C VAL A 290 -3.29 7.37 -7.55
N GLN A 291 -4.63 7.38 -7.52
CA GLN A 291 -5.46 7.84 -8.63
C GLN A 291 -5.22 9.32 -8.95
N ASP A 292 -5.06 10.16 -7.93
CA ASP A 292 -4.79 11.59 -8.08
C ASP A 292 -3.37 11.88 -8.60
N ALA A 293 -2.41 11.00 -8.30
CA ALA A 293 -1.02 11.15 -8.73
C ALA A 293 -0.75 10.61 -10.15
N LEU A 294 -1.59 9.70 -10.66
CA LEU A 294 -1.40 9.06 -11.95
C LEU A 294 -2.03 9.82 -13.12
N LEU A 295 -1.33 9.80 -14.27
CA LEU A 295 -1.86 10.29 -15.54
C LEU A 295 -2.99 9.37 -16.05
N GLU A 296 -3.89 9.92 -16.87
CA GLU A 296 -5.06 9.21 -17.40
C GLU A 296 -4.70 7.90 -18.14
N SER A 297 -3.54 7.84 -18.80
CA SER A 297 -3.05 6.65 -19.50
C SER A 297 -2.80 5.45 -18.58
N TRP A 298 -2.57 5.69 -17.29
CA TRP A 298 -2.26 4.66 -16.31
C TRP A 298 -3.48 4.20 -15.52
N LYS A 299 -4.58 4.97 -15.53
CA LYS A 299 -5.81 4.63 -14.78
C LYS A 299 -6.41 3.25 -15.11
N PRO A 300 -6.36 2.72 -16.35
CA PRO A 300 -6.85 1.37 -16.63
C PRO A 300 -6.14 0.27 -15.80
N TRP A 301 -4.91 0.53 -15.33
CA TRP A 301 -4.17 -0.40 -14.49
C TRP A 301 -4.68 -0.45 -13.04
N LEU A 302 -5.57 0.47 -12.67
CA LEU A 302 -6.19 0.57 -11.36
C LEU A 302 -7.60 -0.03 -11.32
N ASP A 303 -8.19 -0.40 -12.46
CA ASP A 303 -9.55 -0.93 -12.52
C ASP A 303 -9.73 -2.16 -11.61
N TRP A 304 -8.75 -3.07 -11.64
CA TRP A 304 -8.77 -4.25 -10.79
C TRP A 304 -8.62 -3.90 -9.29
N PRO A 305 -7.62 -3.10 -8.85
CA PRO A 305 -7.56 -2.62 -7.47
C PRO A 305 -8.82 -1.89 -6.98
N VAL A 306 -9.43 -1.05 -7.82
CA VAL A 306 -10.66 -0.32 -7.51
C VAL A 306 -11.79 -1.30 -7.20
N GLN A 307 -12.00 -2.29 -8.06
CA GLN A 307 -13.03 -3.32 -7.87
C GLN A 307 -12.77 -4.13 -6.58
N CYS A 308 -11.52 -4.48 -6.30
CA CYS A 308 -11.16 -5.24 -5.10
C CYS A 308 -11.45 -4.46 -3.81
N ILE A 309 -11.18 -3.16 -3.79
CA ILE A 309 -11.39 -2.31 -2.61
C ILE A 309 -12.90 -2.09 -2.36
N GLN A 310 -13.71 -2.00 -3.42
CA GLN A 310 -15.15 -1.81 -3.33
C GLN A 310 -15.91 -3.09 -2.99
N SER A 311 -15.62 -4.19 -3.68
CA SER A 311 -16.41 -5.43 -3.64
C SER A 311 -15.73 -6.57 -2.88
N GLY A 312 -14.48 -6.38 -2.43
CA GLY A 312 -13.66 -7.41 -1.80
C GLY A 312 -12.92 -8.29 -2.82
N LEU A 313 -11.84 -8.93 -2.37
CA LEU A 313 -11.01 -9.81 -3.21
C LEU A 313 -11.79 -11.04 -3.74
N ASP A 314 -12.80 -11.51 -3.01
CA ASP A 314 -13.63 -12.68 -3.36
C ASP A 314 -14.50 -12.48 -4.61
N GLN A 315 -15.06 -11.28 -4.75
CA GLN A 315 -16.00 -10.96 -5.82
C GLN A 315 -15.31 -10.46 -7.08
N CYS A 316 -14.02 -10.14 -6.97
CA CYS A 316 -13.16 -9.91 -8.12
C CYS A 316 -12.83 -11.25 -8.78
N SER A 317 -13.74 -11.74 -9.62
CA SER A 317 -13.36 -12.71 -10.64
C SER A 317 -12.14 -12.15 -11.35
N SER A 318 -11.05 -12.94 -11.48
CA SER A 318 -9.92 -12.61 -12.37
C SER A 318 -10.53 -12.03 -13.62
N SER A 319 -10.36 -10.73 -13.84
CA SER A 319 -11.07 -10.04 -14.89
C SER A 319 -10.43 -10.43 -16.21
N LEU A 320 -10.71 -11.65 -16.66
CA LEU A 320 -10.49 -12.10 -18.02
C LEU A 320 -11.24 -11.17 -18.98
N ALA A 321 -12.31 -10.52 -18.51
CA ALA A 321 -12.93 -9.38 -19.18
C ALA A 321 -11.98 -8.19 -19.39
N SER A 322 -11.10 -7.86 -18.44
CA SER A 322 -10.06 -6.82 -18.59
C SER A 322 -8.86 -7.29 -19.41
N SER A 323 -8.57 -8.59 -19.44
CA SER A 323 -7.51 -9.14 -20.32
C SER A 323 -7.85 -8.99 -21.82
N SER A 324 -9.14 -8.90 -22.17
CA SER A 324 -9.59 -8.60 -23.54
C SER A 324 -9.25 -7.16 -23.93
N GLY A 325 -9.28 -6.21 -22.98
CA GLY A 325 -8.83 -4.83 -23.20
C GLY A 325 -7.30 -4.69 -23.20
N PHE A 326 -6.58 -5.61 -22.57
CA PHE A 326 -5.12 -5.55 -22.49
C PHE A 326 -4.43 -5.76 -23.84
N GLY A 327 -4.84 -6.77 -24.60
CA GLY A 327 -4.37 -6.95 -25.98
C GLY A 327 -4.67 -5.74 -26.87
N LEU A 328 -5.80 -5.07 -26.62
CA LEU A 328 -6.17 -3.85 -27.35
C LEU A 328 -5.20 -2.69 -27.10
N VAL A 329 -4.64 -2.55 -25.88
CA VAL A 329 -3.64 -1.51 -25.57
C VAL A 329 -2.34 -1.74 -26.37
N PHE A 330 -1.84 -2.97 -26.42
CA PHE A 330 -0.64 -3.31 -27.18
C PHE A 330 -0.87 -3.11 -28.68
N VAL A 331 -1.98 -3.62 -29.19
CA VAL A 331 -2.32 -3.50 -30.61
C VAL A 331 -2.46 -2.03 -31.00
N ASN A 332 -3.16 -1.20 -30.22
CA ASN A 332 -3.33 0.22 -30.54
C ASN A 332 -2.06 1.06 -30.35
N SER A 333 -1.16 0.69 -29.42
CA SER A 333 0.06 1.48 -29.16
C SER A 333 1.18 1.12 -30.13
N TYR A 334 1.39 -0.18 -30.42
CA TYR A 334 2.56 -0.64 -31.18
C TYR A 334 2.27 -0.88 -32.66
N ALA A 335 1.05 -1.32 -33.04
CA ALA A 335 0.77 -1.62 -34.45
C ALA A 335 0.83 -0.36 -35.35
N PRO A 336 0.27 0.81 -34.97
CA PRO A 336 0.44 2.02 -35.77
C PRO A 336 1.90 2.45 -35.90
N MET A 337 2.70 2.30 -34.84
CA MET A 337 4.13 2.61 -34.89
C MET A 337 4.86 1.72 -35.89
N LEU A 338 4.65 0.40 -35.84
CA LEU A 338 5.27 -0.53 -36.78
C LEU A 338 4.85 -0.24 -38.22
N ILE A 339 3.57 0.05 -38.47
CA ILE A 339 3.05 0.40 -39.79
C ILE A 339 3.73 1.65 -40.35
N VAL A 340 3.87 2.70 -39.54
CA VAL A 340 4.50 3.96 -39.97
C VAL A 340 5.99 3.77 -40.30
N GLU A 341 6.66 2.86 -39.60
CA GLU A 341 8.08 2.56 -39.83
C GLU A 341 8.33 1.68 -41.05
N LEU A 342 7.44 0.73 -41.33
CA LEU A 342 7.53 -0.15 -42.50
C LEU A 342 6.99 0.51 -43.78
N ALA A 343 6.00 1.39 -43.68
CA ALA A 343 5.37 2.01 -44.84
C ALA A 343 6.29 3.05 -45.51
N HIS A 344 6.31 3.02 -46.84
CA HIS A 344 7.01 4.00 -47.67
C HIS A 344 6.43 5.42 -47.43
N PRO A 345 7.25 6.48 -47.32
CA PRO A 345 6.80 7.82 -46.93
C PRO A 345 5.61 8.40 -47.68
N LYS A 346 5.45 8.06 -48.97
CA LYS A 346 4.32 8.53 -49.79
C LYS A 346 2.98 7.88 -49.42
N ASP A 347 3.00 6.66 -48.89
CA ASP A 347 1.80 5.85 -48.67
C ASP A 347 1.45 5.67 -47.18
N ARG A 348 2.31 6.17 -46.27
CA ARG A 348 2.15 6.06 -44.81
C ARG A 348 0.78 6.47 -44.30
N GLN A 349 0.27 7.61 -44.77
CA GLN A 349 -1.03 8.11 -44.31
C GLN A 349 -2.18 7.17 -44.72
N VAL A 350 -2.14 6.66 -45.96
CA VAL A 350 -3.16 5.75 -46.48
C VAL A 350 -3.14 4.43 -45.70
N ILE A 351 -1.96 3.81 -45.52
CA ILE A 351 -1.82 2.53 -44.81
C ILE A 351 -2.22 2.67 -43.33
N THR A 352 -1.85 3.77 -42.68
CA THR A 352 -2.26 4.03 -41.28
C THR A 352 -3.77 4.25 -41.16
N SER A 353 -4.40 4.93 -42.13
CA SER A 353 -5.85 5.10 -42.15
C SER A 353 -6.61 3.78 -42.40
N LEU A 354 -6.04 2.90 -43.23
CA LEU A 354 -6.57 1.55 -43.47
C LEU A 354 -6.60 0.72 -42.18
N TYR A 355 -5.56 0.82 -41.35
CA TYR A 355 -5.54 0.15 -40.04
C TYR A 355 -6.68 0.63 -39.13
N GLN A 356 -6.95 1.93 -39.07
CA GLN A 356 -8.07 2.47 -38.29
C GLN A 356 -9.44 2.01 -38.83
N THR A 357 -9.58 1.86 -40.16
CA THR A 357 -10.83 1.33 -40.74
C THR A 357 -11.12 -0.13 -40.36
N CYS A 358 -10.09 -0.94 -40.06
CA CYS A 358 -10.29 -2.32 -39.60
C CYS A 358 -11.07 -2.40 -38.29
N TRP A 359 -11.03 -1.36 -37.44
CA TRP A 359 -11.81 -1.31 -36.21
C TRP A 359 -13.32 -1.34 -36.48
N TYR A 360 -13.79 -0.54 -37.46
CA TYR A 360 -15.20 -0.52 -37.85
C TYR A 360 -15.66 -1.85 -38.44
N LEU A 361 -14.81 -2.52 -39.22
CA LEU A 361 -15.11 -3.85 -39.74
C LEU A 361 -15.29 -4.87 -38.61
N GLY A 362 -14.42 -4.85 -37.60
CA GLY A 362 -14.55 -5.69 -36.40
C GLY A 362 -15.82 -5.38 -35.60
N ALA A 363 -16.17 -4.11 -35.46
CA ALA A 363 -17.39 -3.68 -34.77
C ALA A 363 -18.66 -4.18 -35.49
N VAL A 364 -18.72 -4.08 -36.82
CA VAL A 364 -19.86 -4.56 -37.63
C VAL A 364 -19.99 -6.09 -37.54
N ALA A 365 -18.87 -6.82 -37.60
CA ALA A 365 -18.87 -8.27 -37.43
C ALA A 365 -19.36 -8.69 -36.03
N SER A 366 -18.88 -8.02 -34.97
CA SER A 366 -19.32 -8.27 -33.59
C SER A 366 -20.81 -7.98 -33.41
N ALA A 367 -21.31 -6.85 -33.92
CA ALA A 367 -22.72 -6.50 -33.89
C ALA A 367 -23.60 -7.52 -34.63
N SER A 368 -23.14 -7.99 -35.79
CA SER A 368 -23.86 -9.02 -36.57
C SER A 368 -23.92 -10.35 -35.84
N THR A 369 -22.84 -10.75 -35.17
CA THR A 369 -22.75 -12.02 -34.43
C THR A 369 -23.63 -12.00 -33.19
N THR A 370 -23.64 -10.89 -32.45
CA THR A 370 -24.50 -10.70 -31.27
C THR A 370 -25.97 -10.62 -31.65
N PHE A 371 -26.32 -9.96 -32.76
CA PHE A 371 -27.68 -9.95 -33.29
C PHE A 371 -28.17 -11.36 -33.65
N GLY A 372 -27.33 -12.17 -34.32
CA GLY A 372 -27.68 -13.55 -34.70
C GLY A 372 -27.79 -14.53 -33.53
N THR A 373 -27.11 -14.26 -32.41
CA THR A 373 -27.10 -15.12 -31.22
C THR A 373 -28.12 -14.71 -30.15
N PHE A 374 -28.71 -13.52 -30.27
CA PHE A 374 -29.69 -12.97 -29.32
C PHE A 374 -30.96 -13.82 -29.18
N ALA A 375 -31.42 -14.47 -30.26
CA ALA A 375 -32.63 -15.28 -30.25
C ALA A 375 -32.43 -16.69 -29.63
N ILE A 376 -31.23 -17.03 -29.17
CA ILE A 376 -30.92 -18.36 -28.61
C ILE A 376 -31.33 -18.37 -27.12
N PRO A 377 -32.25 -19.25 -26.70
CA PRO A 377 -32.79 -19.25 -25.33
C PRO A 377 -31.87 -19.90 -24.27
N ASN A 378 -30.65 -20.29 -24.62
CA ASN A 378 -29.73 -21.04 -23.76
C ASN A 378 -28.39 -20.28 -23.58
N ASP A 379 -27.54 -20.75 -22.65
CA ASP A 379 -26.23 -20.15 -22.32
C ASP A 379 -25.26 -20.01 -23.52
N TRP A 380 -25.56 -20.62 -24.65
CA TRP A 380 -24.82 -20.47 -25.88
C TRP A 380 -24.93 -19.08 -26.52
N ALA A 381 -25.95 -18.29 -26.15
CA ALA A 381 -26.14 -16.93 -26.66
C ALA A 381 -24.91 -16.02 -26.42
N TRP A 382 -24.27 -16.12 -25.26
CA TRP A 382 -23.09 -15.31 -24.92
C TRP A 382 -21.76 -16.03 -25.19
N ARG A 383 -21.75 -17.38 -25.22
CA ARG A 383 -20.53 -18.16 -25.46
C ARG A 383 -20.07 -18.09 -26.91
N ILE A 384 -20.99 -18.14 -27.88
CA ILE A 384 -20.67 -18.14 -29.31
C ILE A 384 -19.90 -16.86 -29.71
N PRO A 385 -20.39 -15.64 -29.39
CA PRO A 385 -19.64 -14.42 -29.69
C PRO A 385 -18.25 -14.39 -29.04
N SER A 386 -18.15 -14.89 -27.79
CA SER A 386 -16.88 -14.92 -27.05
C SER A 386 -15.83 -15.83 -27.70
N TYR A 387 -16.22 -17.02 -28.15
CA TYR A 387 -15.30 -17.92 -28.88
C TYR A 387 -14.94 -17.39 -30.26
N LEU A 388 -15.88 -16.72 -30.94
CA LEU A 388 -15.61 -16.15 -32.27
C LEU A 388 -14.59 -15.01 -32.21
N GLN A 389 -14.56 -14.24 -31.12
CA GLN A 389 -13.54 -13.19 -30.88
C GLN A 389 -12.12 -13.76 -30.75
N ALA A 390 -11.96 -15.02 -30.31
CA ALA A 390 -10.66 -15.66 -30.20
C ALA A 390 -10.03 -16.01 -31.58
N ALA A 391 -10.85 -16.18 -32.62
CA ALA A 391 -10.38 -16.53 -33.96
C ALA A 391 -9.47 -15.46 -34.61
N PRO A 392 -9.87 -14.17 -34.72
CA PRO A 392 -9.00 -13.14 -35.29
C PRO A 392 -7.75 -12.89 -34.43
N ALA A 393 -7.85 -13.01 -33.10
CA ALA A 393 -6.70 -12.90 -32.21
C ALA A 393 -5.66 -14.02 -32.48
N SER A 394 -6.14 -15.24 -32.70
CA SER A 394 -5.27 -16.39 -33.03
C SER A 394 -4.54 -16.19 -34.36
N VAL A 395 -5.23 -15.65 -35.37
CA VAL A 395 -4.61 -15.31 -36.66
C VAL A 395 -3.52 -14.26 -36.49
N GLN A 396 -3.76 -13.24 -35.66
CA GLN A 396 -2.76 -12.19 -35.40
C GLN A 396 -1.51 -12.73 -34.69
N ILE A 397 -1.68 -13.64 -33.72
CA ILE A 397 -0.57 -14.30 -33.01
C ILE A 397 0.29 -15.13 -33.97
N VAL A 398 -0.32 -15.79 -34.96
CA VAL A 398 0.44 -16.54 -35.97
C VAL A 398 1.10 -15.60 -36.98
N ALA A 399 0.37 -14.57 -37.42
CA ALA A 399 0.85 -13.63 -38.43
C ALA A 399 2.06 -12.81 -37.99
N ILE A 400 2.21 -12.52 -36.68
CA ILE A 400 3.33 -11.71 -36.17
C ILE A 400 4.70 -12.33 -36.46
N TRP A 401 4.79 -13.66 -36.56
CA TRP A 401 6.04 -14.38 -36.89
C TRP A 401 6.46 -14.23 -38.36
N PHE A 402 5.55 -13.77 -39.22
CA PHE A 402 5.82 -13.51 -40.64
C PHE A 402 6.08 -12.03 -40.93
N LEU A 403 5.94 -11.15 -39.94
CA LEU A 403 6.19 -9.72 -40.09
C LEU A 403 7.68 -9.40 -39.90
N PRO A 404 8.29 -8.62 -40.81
CA PRO A 404 9.66 -8.15 -40.63
C PRO A 404 9.74 -7.15 -39.47
N GLU A 405 10.85 -7.18 -38.74
CA GLU A 405 11.14 -6.20 -37.69
C GLU A 405 11.36 -4.79 -38.28
N SER A 406 11.10 -3.75 -37.49
CA SER A 406 11.30 -2.36 -37.93
C SER A 406 12.78 -2.07 -38.26
N PRO A 407 13.08 -1.45 -39.42
CA PRO A 407 14.43 -1.01 -39.78
C PRO A 407 15.06 -0.06 -38.76
N ARG A 408 14.26 0.80 -38.13
CA ARG A 408 14.74 1.75 -37.10
C ARG A 408 15.13 1.03 -35.81
N PHE A 409 14.35 0.03 -35.42
CA PHE A 409 14.67 -0.81 -34.28
C PHE A 409 15.97 -1.60 -34.51
N MET A 410 16.17 -2.16 -35.71
CA MET A 410 17.41 -2.85 -36.08
C MET A 410 18.64 -1.94 -36.03
N ILE A 411 18.52 -0.68 -36.47
CA ILE A 411 19.59 0.33 -36.35
C ILE A 411 19.89 0.64 -34.87
N ALA A 412 18.86 0.83 -34.03
CA ALA A 412 19.04 1.09 -32.61
C ALA A 412 19.70 -0.07 -31.84
N LYS A 413 19.48 -1.32 -32.29
CA LYS A 413 20.11 -2.55 -31.77
C LYS A 413 21.52 -2.80 -32.34
N GLY A 414 22.07 -1.90 -33.14
CA GLY A 414 23.41 -2.03 -33.71
C GLY A 414 23.51 -3.02 -34.87
N ARG A 415 22.41 -3.30 -35.59
CA ARG A 415 22.36 -4.20 -36.77
C ARG A 415 22.05 -3.44 -38.07
N PRO A 416 22.92 -2.51 -38.51
CA PRO A 416 22.64 -1.66 -39.66
C PRO A 416 22.64 -2.42 -41.00
N GLU A 417 23.31 -3.58 -41.10
CA GLU A 417 23.34 -4.35 -42.35
C GLU A 417 22.02 -5.06 -42.64
N GLN A 418 21.32 -5.54 -41.61
CA GLN A 418 19.97 -6.12 -41.75
C GLN A 418 18.92 -5.04 -42.09
N ALA A 419 19.12 -3.80 -41.62
CA ALA A 419 18.25 -2.68 -41.94
C ALA A 419 18.39 -2.15 -43.38
N LYS A 420 19.54 -2.38 -44.04
CA LYS A 420 19.78 -1.99 -45.44
C LYS A 420 19.27 -3.01 -46.46
N ALA A 421 19.06 -4.26 -46.03
CA ALA A 421 18.50 -5.32 -46.86
C ALA A 421 16.98 -5.20 -47.04
N PHE A 422 16.35 -4.31 -46.26
CA PHE A 422 14.96 -3.88 -46.35
C PHE A 422 14.88 -2.58 -47.15
#